data_AF-A0A382FS65-F1
#
_entry.id   AF-A0A382FS65-F1
#
_cell.length_a   1.000
_cell.length_b   1.000
_cell.length_c   1.000
_cell.angle_alpha   90.00
_cell.angle_beta   90.00
_cell.angle_gamma   90.00
#
_symmetry.space_group_name_H-M   'P 1'
#
loop_
_entity.id
_entity.type
_entity.pdbx_description
1 polymer ?
#
loop_
_entity_poly.entity_id
_entity_poly.type
_entity_poly.pdbx_seq_one_letter_code
_entity_poly.pdbx_strand_id
1 'polypeptide(L)'
;MKILIAVSSREYSEPTLRVGMKVAQAFQASTTIVDVGEKISAFNTNAVNLAQEQMESWNFYRPGINVLEWAFQYLAENHFIEPQYIQAGFPTKTLIEKGAARSEVFLEGTICEDVNLILRNGDIIAELRDEVQTGNFDVTIIGGSRKRKMAHDLVQYI
;
A
#
# COMPACT_ATOMS: atom_id res chain seq x y z
N MET A 1 -11.13 14.31 4.59
CA MET A 1 -11.63 13.21 3.74
C MET A 1 -10.53 12.16 3.64
N LYS A 2 -10.87 10.86 3.62
CA LYS A 2 -9.93 9.75 3.55
C LYS A 2 -10.11 8.95 2.27
N ILE A 3 -9.06 8.82 1.48
CA ILE A 3 -9.06 8.06 0.23
C ILE A 3 -8.18 6.83 0.36
N LEU A 4 -8.71 5.66 -0.02
CA LEU A 4 -7.92 4.44 -0.23
C LEU A 4 -7.68 4.23 -1.73
N ILE A 5 -6.44 3.99 -2.14
CA ILE A 5 -6.05 3.69 -3.52
C ILE A 5 -5.42 2.29 -3.54
N ALA A 6 -6.07 1.34 -4.19
CA ALA A 6 -5.52 0.00 -4.33
C ALA A 6 -4.61 -0.11 -5.56
N VAL A 7 -3.39 -0.58 -5.35
CA VAL A 7 -2.39 -0.86 -6.39
C VAL A 7 -1.92 -2.31 -6.30
N SER A 8 -1.42 -2.86 -7.40
CA SER A 8 -0.94 -4.24 -7.46
C SER A 8 0.28 -4.43 -8.38
N SER A 9 0.49 -3.51 -9.34
CA SER A 9 1.72 -3.47 -10.12
C SER A 9 1.85 -2.12 -10.84
N ARG A 10 3.09 -1.76 -11.20
CA ARG A 10 3.35 -0.57 -12.03
C ARG A 10 2.58 -0.60 -13.36
N GLU A 11 2.64 -1.73 -14.07
CA GLU A 11 2.06 -1.87 -15.43
C GLU A 11 0.55 -1.59 -15.46
N TYR A 12 -0.19 -2.06 -14.46
CA TYR A 12 -1.66 -1.97 -14.46
C TYR A 12 -2.20 -0.88 -13.54
N SER A 13 -1.49 -0.53 -12.47
CA SER A 13 -1.98 0.38 -11.44
C SER A 13 -1.52 1.83 -11.60
N GLU A 14 -0.58 2.13 -12.50
CA GLU A 14 -0.15 3.53 -12.73
C GLU A 14 -1.32 4.48 -13.06
N PRO A 15 -2.27 4.14 -13.96
CA PRO A 15 -3.41 5.02 -14.21
C PRO A 15 -4.29 5.22 -12.97
N THR A 16 -4.47 4.16 -12.16
CA THR A 16 -5.24 4.18 -10.91
C THR A 16 -4.59 5.10 -9.89
N LEU A 17 -3.28 4.94 -9.66
CA LEU A 17 -2.51 5.77 -8.74
C LEU A 17 -2.53 7.23 -9.19
N ARG A 18 -2.31 7.49 -10.48
CA ARG A 18 -2.31 8.84 -11.04
C ARG A 18 -3.66 9.54 -10.87
N VAL A 19 -4.76 8.87 -11.18
CA VAL A 19 -6.11 9.45 -11.01
C VAL A 19 -6.40 9.62 -9.52
N GLY A 20 -6.09 8.62 -8.69
CA GLY A 20 -6.34 8.67 -7.26
C GLY A 20 -5.61 9.81 -6.57
N MET A 21 -4.33 10.04 -6.90
CA MET A 21 -3.57 11.16 -6.34
C MET A 21 -4.08 12.53 -6.83
N LYS A 22 -4.57 12.63 -8.07
CA LYS A 22 -5.20 13.88 -8.56
C LYS A 22 -6.51 14.18 -7.82
N VAL A 23 -7.32 13.16 -7.55
CA VAL A 23 -8.53 13.31 -6.74
C VAL A 23 -8.14 13.71 -5.31
N ALA A 24 -7.19 13.00 -4.69
CA ALA A 24 -6.68 13.34 -3.36
C ALA A 24 -6.22 14.80 -3.26
N GLN A 25 -5.43 15.26 -4.22
CA GLN A 25 -4.96 16.65 -4.31
C GLN A 25 -6.11 17.64 -4.41
N ALA A 26 -7.09 17.38 -5.29
CA ALA A 26 -8.22 18.30 -5.50
C ALA A 26 -9.08 18.47 -4.25
N PHE A 27 -9.14 17.46 -3.38
CA PHE A 27 -9.89 17.47 -2.14
C PHE A 27 -9.02 17.65 -0.88
N GLN A 28 -7.71 17.88 -1.04
CA GLN A 28 -6.74 17.92 0.07
C GLN A 28 -6.89 16.74 1.05
N ALA A 29 -7.08 15.54 0.51
CA ALA A 29 -7.49 14.37 1.28
C ALA A 29 -6.31 13.57 1.84
N SER A 30 -6.43 13.09 3.07
CA SER A 30 -5.55 12.04 3.58
C SER A 30 -5.67 10.80 2.69
N THR A 31 -4.54 10.28 2.24
CA THR A 31 -4.48 9.25 1.20
C THR A 31 -3.71 8.03 1.69
N THR A 32 -4.29 6.86 1.49
CA THR A 32 -3.68 5.58 1.78
C THR A 32 -3.56 4.79 0.48
N ILE A 33 -2.35 4.40 0.12
CA ILE A 33 -2.07 3.51 -1.00
C ILE A 33 -1.81 2.12 -0.44
N VAL A 34 -2.56 1.13 -0.90
CA VAL A 34 -2.48 -0.24 -0.41
C VAL A 34 -2.09 -1.19 -1.54
N ASP A 35 -1.12 -2.07 -1.26
CA ASP A 35 -0.86 -3.28 -2.02
C ASP A 35 -1.26 -4.50 -1.19
N VAL A 36 -1.87 -5.49 -1.85
CA VAL A 36 -2.17 -6.79 -1.21
C VAL A 36 -1.33 -7.86 -1.88
N GLY A 37 -0.21 -8.18 -1.25
CA GLY A 37 0.69 -9.25 -1.64
C GLY A 37 0.12 -10.64 -1.33
N GLU A 38 0.75 -11.67 -1.88
CA GLU A 38 0.35 -13.05 -1.67
C GLU A 38 0.37 -13.44 -0.18
N LYS A 39 -0.49 -14.41 0.16
CA LYS A 39 -0.59 -14.96 1.51
C LYS A 39 0.73 -15.62 1.92
N ILE A 40 1.38 -15.07 2.94
CA ILE A 40 2.53 -15.71 3.58
C ILE A 40 1.99 -16.86 4.44
N SER A 41 2.39 -18.11 4.15
CA SER A 41 1.92 -19.26 4.93
C SER A 41 2.44 -19.18 6.38
N ALA A 42 1.58 -19.52 7.36
CA ALA A 42 1.92 -19.48 8.80
C ALA A 42 3.15 -20.33 9.18
N PHE A 43 3.48 -21.32 8.36
CA PHE A 43 4.68 -22.15 8.51
C PHE A 43 5.97 -21.39 8.19
N ASN A 44 5.90 -20.42 7.27
CA ASN A 44 7.01 -19.55 6.94
C ASN A 44 7.18 -18.42 7.97
N THR A 45 6.13 -17.99 8.68
CA THR A 45 6.22 -16.88 9.63
C THR A 45 7.18 -17.17 10.78
N ASN A 46 7.17 -18.39 11.34
CA ASN A 46 8.11 -18.77 12.40
C ASN A 46 9.55 -18.89 11.88
N ALA A 47 9.76 -19.43 10.67
CA ALA A 47 11.08 -19.51 10.06
C ALA A 47 11.63 -18.14 9.63
N VAL A 48 10.76 -17.24 9.16
CA VAL A 48 11.08 -15.86 8.77
C VAL A 48 11.35 -15.00 10.00
N ASN A 49 10.59 -15.15 11.09
CA ASN A 49 10.84 -14.46 12.35
C ASN A 49 12.16 -14.91 13.00
N LEU A 50 12.42 -16.23 13.05
CA LEU A 50 13.70 -16.76 13.57
C LEU A 50 14.90 -16.35 12.69
N ALA A 51 14.71 -16.27 11.37
CA ALA A 51 15.74 -15.80 10.44
C ALA A 51 15.95 -14.28 10.53
N GLN A 52 14.91 -13.49 10.79
CA GLN A 52 15.01 -12.05 11.02
C GLN A 52 15.78 -11.70 12.29
N GLU A 53 15.60 -12.47 13.37
CA GLU A 53 16.38 -12.29 14.61
C GLU A 53 17.89 -12.57 14.43
N GLN A 54 18.28 -13.35 13.40
CA GLN A 54 19.68 -13.75 13.17
C GLN A 54 20.37 -13.04 12.00
N MET A 55 19.68 -12.25 11.17
CA MET A 55 20.26 -11.73 9.91
C MET A 55 20.07 -10.23 9.71
N GLU A 56 21.06 -9.44 10.13
CA GLU A 56 21.28 -8.06 9.68
C GLU A 56 21.66 -7.94 8.18
N SER A 57 21.78 -9.05 7.44
CA SER A 57 22.42 -9.08 6.12
C SER A 57 21.68 -9.79 4.99
N TRP A 58 20.43 -10.24 5.18
CA TRP A 58 19.65 -10.82 4.08
C TRP A 58 18.49 -9.92 3.67
N ASN A 59 18.64 -9.27 2.52
CA ASN A 59 17.59 -8.57 1.77
C ASN A 59 16.56 -9.58 1.24
N PHE A 60 15.80 -10.23 2.13
CA PHE A 60 14.68 -11.05 1.71
C PHE A 60 13.55 -10.13 1.24
N TYR A 61 13.40 -10.01 -0.07
CA TYR A 61 12.34 -9.25 -0.72
C TYR A 61 10.98 -9.81 -0.28
N ARG A 62 10.30 -9.15 0.67
CA ARG A 62 8.90 -9.51 0.95
C ARG A 62 8.08 -9.24 -0.32
N PRO A 63 7.22 -10.18 -0.76
CA PRO A 63 6.32 -9.95 -1.89
C PRO A 63 5.50 -8.67 -1.67
N GLY A 64 5.48 -7.78 -2.68
CA GLY A 64 4.75 -6.50 -2.64
C GLY A 64 5.57 -5.27 -2.24
N ILE A 65 6.77 -5.45 -1.65
CA ILE A 65 7.66 -4.31 -1.33
C ILE A 65 8.01 -3.50 -2.59
N ASN A 66 8.25 -4.20 -3.71
CA ASN A 66 8.56 -3.57 -4.99
C ASN A 66 7.40 -2.71 -5.54
N VAL A 67 6.14 -3.06 -5.24
CA VAL A 67 4.97 -2.27 -5.64
C VAL A 67 4.88 -1.00 -4.79
N LEU A 68 5.11 -1.10 -3.49
CA LEU A 68 5.13 0.08 -2.61
C LEU A 68 6.34 0.98 -2.88
N GLU A 69 7.50 0.41 -3.17
CA GLU A 69 8.69 1.18 -3.56
C GLU A 69 8.44 1.96 -4.85
N TRP A 70 7.79 1.33 -5.84
CA TRP A 70 7.37 2.03 -7.05
C TRP A 70 6.36 3.15 -6.74
N ALA A 71 5.35 2.88 -5.91
CA ALA A 71 4.38 3.90 -5.52
C ALA A 71 5.06 5.08 -4.81
N PHE A 72 6.03 4.81 -3.94
CA PHE A 72 6.86 5.82 -3.29
C PHE A 72 7.65 6.66 -4.30
N GLN A 73 8.32 6.03 -5.27
CA GLN A 73 9.04 6.73 -6.33
C GLN A 73 8.10 7.64 -7.13
N TYR A 74 6.90 7.15 -7.47
CA TYR A 74 5.89 7.96 -8.13
C TYR A 74 5.50 9.19 -7.29
N LEU A 75 5.31 9.03 -5.98
CA LEU A 75 5.00 10.13 -5.07
C LEU A 75 6.13 11.15 -5.00
N ALA A 76 7.37 10.69 -4.94
CA ALA A 76 8.56 11.55 -4.92
C ALA A 76 8.72 12.35 -6.21
N GLU A 77 8.64 11.69 -7.38
CA GLU A 77 8.78 12.32 -8.70
C GLU A 77 7.71 13.38 -8.95
N ASN A 78 6.50 13.17 -8.42
CA ASN A 78 5.37 14.08 -8.57
C ASN A 78 5.20 15.05 -7.38
N HIS A 79 6.15 15.09 -6.46
CA HIS A 79 6.18 16.03 -5.32
C HIS A 79 4.95 15.91 -4.41
N PHE A 80 4.46 14.71 -4.14
CA PHE A 80 3.34 14.45 -3.21
C PHE A 80 3.78 14.21 -1.75
N ILE A 81 5.06 13.99 -1.50
CA ILE A 81 5.65 13.74 -0.18
C ILE A 81 6.81 14.70 0.10
N GLU A 82 7.12 14.92 1.37
CA GLU A 82 8.12 15.91 1.76
C GLU A 82 9.56 15.57 1.29
N PRO A 83 10.39 16.58 0.96
CA PRO A 83 11.75 16.37 0.47
C PRO A 83 12.64 15.54 1.40
N GLN A 84 12.40 15.56 2.73
CA GLN A 84 13.16 14.72 3.67
C GLN A 84 12.99 13.22 3.40
N TYR A 85 11.80 12.78 2.98
CA TYR A 85 11.56 11.38 2.64
C TYR A 85 12.25 11.01 1.33
N ILE A 86 12.29 11.93 0.36
CA ILE A 86 12.99 11.73 -0.92
C ILE A 86 14.49 11.54 -0.68
N GLN A 87 15.09 12.33 0.21
CA GLN A 87 16.50 12.24 0.57
C GLN A 87 16.83 10.97 1.37
N ALA A 88 15.92 10.54 2.24
CA ALA A 88 16.08 9.31 3.04
C ALA A 88 15.90 8.03 2.19
N GLY A 89 15.22 8.11 1.05
CA GLY A 89 14.88 6.98 0.21
C GLY A 89 13.70 6.17 0.76
N PHE A 90 13.28 5.12 0.04
CA PHE A 90 12.19 4.27 0.48
C PHE A 90 12.56 3.59 1.81
N PRO A 91 11.75 3.74 2.88
CA PRO A 91 12.12 3.25 4.20
C PRO A 91 11.84 1.74 4.31
N THR A 92 12.69 0.91 3.68
CA THR A 92 12.57 -0.56 3.68
C THR A 92 12.63 -1.16 5.09
N LYS A 93 13.25 -0.44 6.04
CA LYS A 93 13.40 -0.85 7.45
C LYS A 93 12.29 -0.32 8.38
N THR A 94 11.38 0.53 7.88
CA THR A 94 10.33 1.19 8.68
C THR A 94 8.93 0.73 8.28
N LEU A 95 8.81 -0.47 7.71
CA LEU A 95 7.55 -1.19 7.68
C LEU A 95 7.22 -1.60 9.11
N ILE A 96 6.41 -0.77 9.80
CA ILE A 96 5.96 -1.10 11.16
C ILE A 96 4.97 -2.24 11.02
N GLU A 97 5.33 -3.42 11.52
CA GLU A 97 4.43 -4.56 11.57
C GLU A 97 3.31 -4.29 12.57
N LYS A 98 2.09 -4.15 12.06
CA LYS A 98 0.88 -4.07 12.86
C LYS A 98 0.09 -5.36 12.66
N GLY A 99 0.43 -6.39 13.43
CA GLY A 99 -0.20 -7.71 13.34
C GLY A 99 0.40 -8.60 12.25
N ALA A 100 -0.10 -9.83 12.14
CA ALA A 100 0.54 -10.91 11.38
C ALA A 100 0.60 -10.74 9.84
N ALA A 101 -0.15 -9.78 9.27
CA ALA A 101 -0.33 -9.66 7.82
C ALA A 101 -0.37 -8.21 7.30
N ARG A 102 -0.01 -7.22 8.13
CA ARG A 102 -0.12 -5.80 7.78
C ARG A 102 1.15 -5.06 8.17
N SER A 103 1.73 -4.39 7.19
CA SER A 103 2.91 -3.55 7.36
C SER A 103 2.62 -2.16 6.79
N GLU A 104 3.02 -1.12 7.52
CA GLU A 104 2.71 0.25 7.14
C GLU A 104 3.93 1.16 7.15
N VAL A 105 3.91 2.14 6.25
CA VAL A 105 4.79 3.31 6.24
C VAL A 105 3.92 4.56 6.21
N PHE A 106 4.14 5.45 7.16
CA PHE A 106 3.52 6.77 7.21
C PHE A 106 4.46 7.82 6.61
N LEU A 107 3.98 8.65 5.69
CA LEU A 107 4.71 9.73 5.04
C LEU A 107 3.90 11.02 5.17
N GLU A 108 4.54 12.11 5.61
CA GLU A 108 3.89 13.42 5.56
C GLU A 108 3.77 13.88 4.11
N GLY A 109 2.57 14.32 3.73
CA GLY A 109 2.25 14.80 2.39
C GLY A 109 2.64 16.26 2.22
N THR A 110 3.09 16.64 1.03
CA THR A 110 3.39 18.05 0.69
C THR A 110 2.16 18.82 0.19
N ILE A 111 1.24 18.12 -0.45
CA ILE A 111 0.08 18.72 -1.14
C ILE A 111 -1.25 18.19 -0.56
N CYS A 112 -1.24 16.94 -0.10
CA CYS A 112 -2.34 16.30 0.62
C CYS A 112 -1.97 16.25 2.11
N GLU A 113 -2.93 16.10 3.02
CA GLU A 113 -2.67 16.03 4.48
C GLU A 113 -1.59 14.99 4.81
N ASP A 114 -1.94 13.71 4.71
CA ASP A 114 -1.02 12.59 4.99
C ASP A 114 -1.03 11.60 3.83
N VAL A 115 0.11 10.96 3.57
CA VAL A 115 0.23 9.87 2.59
C VAL A 115 0.73 8.61 3.27
N ASN A 116 -0.08 7.55 3.24
CA ASN A 116 0.22 6.27 3.85
C ASN A 116 0.47 5.21 2.78
N LEU A 117 1.47 4.36 2.98
CA LEU A 117 1.70 3.17 2.18
C LEU A 117 1.48 1.93 3.06
N ILE A 118 0.60 1.04 2.63
CA ILE A 118 0.25 -0.19 3.38
C ILE A 118 0.50 -1.41 2.51
N LEU A 119 1.18 -2.40 3.07
CA LEU A 119 1.28 -3.75 2.53
C LEU A 119 0.41 -4.69 3.37
N ARG A 120 -0.52 -5.37 2.71
CA ARG A 120 -1.27 -6.50 3.27
C ARG A 120 -0.79 -7.81 2.66
N ASN A 121 -0.97 -8.92 3.36
CA ASN A 121 -0.69 -10.25 2.84
C ASN A 121 -1.89 -11.18 3.03
N GLY A 122 -2.56 -11.56 1.96
CA GLY A 122 -3.78 -12.37 2.09
C GLY A 122 -4.57 -12.54 0.79
N ASP A 123 -5.87 -12.78 0.93
CA ASP A 123 -6.79 -12.73 -0.20
C ASP A 123 -7.11 -11.26 -0.53
N ILE A 124 -6.89 -10.86 -1.78
CA ILE A 124 -7.01 -9.46 -2.22
C ILE A 124 -8.35 -8.84 -1.83
N ILE A 125 -9.47 -9.56 -2.03
CA ILE A 125 -10.80 -9.01 -1.77
C ILE A 125 -11.06 -8.95 -0.26
N ALA A 126 -10.67 -9.99 0.48
CA ALA A 126 -10.85 -10.02 1.93
C ALA A 126 -10.04 -8.91 2.62
N GLU A 127 -8.76 -8.75 2.28
CA GLU A 127 -7.88 -7.74 2.88
C GLU A 127 -8.31 -6.31 2.50
N LEU A 128 -8.66 -6.05 1.24
CA LEU A 128 -9.16 -4.74 0.83
C LEU A 128 -10.49 -4.41 1.53
N ARG A 129 -11.39 -5.38 1.68
CA ARG A 129 -12.64 -5.18 2.42
C ARG A 129 -12.40 -4.86 3.87
N ASP A 130 -11.54 -5.63 4.53
CA ASP A 130 -11.16 -5.40 5.93
C ASP A 130 -10.57 -4.00 6.10
N GLU A 131 -9.67 -3.57 5.20
CA GLU A 131 -9.09 -2.23 5.26
C GLU A 131 -10.15 -1.13 5.03
N VAL A 132 -11.07 -1.30 4.06
CA VAL A 132 -12.17 -0.35 3.83
C VAL A 132 -13.07 -0.22 5.06
N GLN A 133 -13.44 -1.35 5.67
CA GLN A 133 -14.34 -1.40 6.83
C GLN A 133 -13.69 -0.85 8.11
N THR A 134 -12.39 -1.10 8.31
CA THR A 134 -11.67 -0.70 9.53
C THR A 134 -11.08 0.70 9.43
N GLY A 135 -10.68 1.15 8.23
CA GLY A 135 -10.00 2.42 8.01
C GLY A 135 -10.91 3.64 7.90
N ASN A 136 -12.24 3.46 7.87
CA ASN A 136 -13.24 4.52 7.71
C ASN A 136 -12.94 5.43 6.51
N PHE A 137 -12.71 4.83 5.35
CA PHE A 137 -12.44 5.57 4.11
C PHE A 137 -13.73 6.13 3.50
N ASP A 138 -13.68 7.39 3.06
CA ASP A 138 -14.80 8.04 2.38
C ASP A 138 -14.90 7.59 0.91
N VAL A 139 -13.74 7.33 0.29
CA VAL A 139 -13.63 6.93 -1.13
C VAL A 139 -12.60 5.84 -1.29
N THR A 140 -12.93 4.81 -2.06
CA THR A 140 -11.98 3.77 -2.47
C THR A 140 -11.83 3.75 -3.99
N ILE A 141 -10.59 3.83 -4.46
CA ILE A 141 -10.22 3.87 -5.87
C ILE A 141 -9.49 2.57 -6.22
N ILE A 142 -10.08 1.81 -7.13
CA ILE A 142 -9.58 0.51 -7.56
C ILE A 142 -9.41 0.48 -9.09
N GLY A 143 -8.35 -0.18 -9.56
CA GLY A 143 -8.14 -0.41 -10.98
C GLY A 143 -9.15 -1.42 -11.54
N GLY A 144 -9.68 -1.15 -12.73
CA GLY A 144 -10.51 -2.11 -13.47
C GLY A 144 -9.66 -3.33 -13.87
N SER A 145 -10.00 -4.51 -13.35
CA SER A 145 -9.30 -5.75 -13.69
C SER A 145 -9.77 -6.31 -15.04
N ARG A 146 -8.81 -6.75 -15.87
CA ARG A 146 -9.07 -7.44 -17.14
C ARG A 146 -9.46 -8.93 -16.97
N LYS A 147 -9.22 -9.54 -15.79
CA LYS A 147 -9.38 -10.99 -15.57
C LYS A 147 -10.41 -11.38 -14.49
N ARG A 148 -10.81 -10.47 -13.60
CA ARG A 148 -11.81 -10.71 -12.55
C ARG A 148 -12.65 -9.47 -12.34
N LYS A 149 -13.92 -9.64 -11.98
CA LYS A 149 -14.86 -8.55 -11.66
C LYS A 149 -14.54 -7.92 -10.29
N MET A 150 -13.29 -7.50 -10.03
CA MET A 150 -12.87 -6.96 -8.72
C MET A 150 -13.77 -5.81 -8.24
N ALA A 151 -14.19 -4.92 -9.14
CA ALA A 151 -15.12 -3.86 -8.78
C ALA A 151 -16.48 -4.38 -8.33
N HIS A 152 -16.97 -5.47 -8.91
CA HIS A 152 -18.21 -6.11 -8.49
C HIS A 152 -18.05 -6.82 -7.14
N ASP A 153 -16.93 -7.53 -6.94
CA ASP A 153 -16.66 -8.30 -5.72
C ASP A 153 -16.37 -7.39 -4.50
N LEU A 154 -15.89 -6.16 -4.73
CA LEU A 154 -15.81 -5.12 -3.70
C LEU A 154 -17.17 -4.47 -3.45
N VAL A 155 -17.86 -3.99 -4.49
CA VAL A 155 -19.13 -3.24 -4.36
C VAL A 155 -20.27 -4.09 -3.81
N GLN A 156 -20.30 -5.41 -4.07
CA GLN A 156 -21.37 -6.28 -3.57
C GLN A 156 -21.41 -6.42 -2.03
N TYR A 157 -20.36 -5.99 -1.33
CA TYR A 157 -20.19 -6.24 0.10
C TYR A 157 -19.89 -4.97 0.92
N ILE A 158 -20.01 -3.80 0.30
CA ILE A 158 -20.03 -2.48 0.95
C ILE A 158 -21.50 -2.05 1.07
#